data_AF-A0A563W2C5-F1
#
_entry.id   AF-A0A563W2C5-F1
#
_cell.length_a   1.000
_cell.length_b   1.000
_cell.length_c   1.000
_cell.angle_alpha   90.00
_cell.angle_beta   90.00
_cell.angle_gamma   90.00
#
_symmetry.space_group_name_H-M   'P 1'
#
loop_
_entity.id
_entity.type
_entity.pdbx_description
1 polymer ?
#
loop_
_entity_poly.entity_id
_entity_poly.type
_entity_poly.pdbx_seq_one_letter_code
_entity_poly.pdbx_strand_id
1 'polypeptide(L)'
;MDRGLFFAKSYPQRSYIIGAKIDPEKAPEGMYIGVGKNYHSIRTTPTEDGGLLLLIGGGGHKVGEKSKTEESYQELERYAHSHFGVDKIDYRWSSQDYESFDKLPYIGKLTPANDRIYVATGFSLWGMSKGTMAGMILSDLVQSKPNPWADLYDSLRATPFVTTESIKNNLDVGMLIIPTLRSRIL
;
A
#
# COMPACT_ATOMS: atom_id res chain seq x y z
N MET A 1 -6.86 -14.65 2.52
CA MET A 1 -6.41 -14.12 1.22
C MET A 1 -6.53 -15.17 0.13
N ASP A 2 -6.08 -16.41 0.36
CA ASP A 2 -5.99 -17.45 -0.68
C ASP A 2 -7.32 -17.81 -1.35
N ARG A 3 -8.43 -17.80 -0.59
CA ARG A 3 -9.76 -18.18 -1.10
C ARG A 3 -10.31 -17.26 -2.20
N GLY A 4 -9.86 -16.01 -2.25
CA GLY A 4 -10.26 -15.05 -3.29
C GLY A 4 -9.21 -14.84 -4.39
N LEU A 5 -8.10 -15.60 -4.34
CA LEU A 5 -6.97 -15.49 -5.27
C LEU A 5 -6.39 -14.07 -5.41
N PHE A 6 -6.53 -13.21 -4.38
CA PHE A 6 -6.03 -11.83 -4.44
C PHE A 6 -4.50 -11.75 -4.56
N PHE A 7 -3.77 -12.77 -4.12
CA PHE A 7 -2.32 -12.89 -4.37
C PHE A 7 -1.98 -12.87 -5.87
N ALA A 8 -2.88 -13.33 -6.74
CA ALA A 8 -2.67 -13.30 -8.19
C ALA A 8 -3.00 -11.93 -8.81
N LYS A 9 -3.65 -11.05 -8.04
CA LYS A 9 -4.20 -9.76 -8.49
C LYS A 9 -3.56 -8.54 -7.83
N SER A 10 -2.76 -8.74 -6.79
CA SER A 10 -2.02 -7.72 -6.07
C SER A 10 -0.66 -8.25 -5.63
N TYR A 11 0.26 -7.35 -5.33
CA TYR A 11 1.59 -7.67 -4.83
C TYR A 11 1.94 -6.80 -3.63
N PRO A 12 2.75 -7.31 -2.70
CA PRO A 12 3.20 -6.53 -1.54
C PRO A 12 4.27 -5.52 -1.95
N GLN A 13 4.04 -4.26 -1.59
CA GLN A 13 4.93 -3.13 -1.78
C GLN A 13 5.44 -2.64 -0.43
N ARG A 14 6.74 -2.40 -0.31
CA ARG A 14 7.36 -1.79 0.87
C ARG A 14 7.70 -0.34 0.60
N SER A 15 7.49 0.53 1.59
CA SER A 15 7.96 1.92 1.57
C SER A 15 8.58 2.29 2.92
N TYR A 16 9.40 3.33 2.93
CA TYR A 16 10.18 3.75 4.10
C TYR A 16 9.85 5.18 4.45
N ILE A 17 9.93 5.49 5.74
CA ILE A 17 9.71 6.84 6.26
C ILE A 17 10.74 7.14 7.33
N ILE A 18 11.24 8.37 7.32
CA ILE A 18 12.05 8.96 8.40
C ILE A 18 11.28 10.08 9.09
N GLY A 19 11.58 10.28 10.37
CA GLY A 19 11.05 11.37 11.18
C GLY A 19 12.19 12.13 11.86
N ALA A 20 12.17 13.45 11.80
CA ALA A 20 13.19 14.28 12.41
C ALA A 20 12.60 15.61 12.89
N LYS A 21 13.08 16.13 14.02
CA LYS A 21 12.72 17.48 14.46
C LYS A 21 13.16 18.51 13.42
N ILE A 22 12.30 19.50 13.16
CA ILE A 22 12.58 20.60 12.23
C ILE A 22 12.22 21.94 12.86
N ASP A 23 13.02 22.96 12.54
CA ASP A 23 12.70 24.35 12.82
C ASP A 23 11.41 24.75 12.08
N PRO A 24 10.38 25.26 12.76
CA PRO A 24 9.16 25.75 12.12
C PRO A 24 9.39 26.74 10.98
N GLU A 25 10.45 27.55 11.00
CA GLU A 25 10.77 28.49 9.92
C GLU A 25 11.27 27.80 8.64
N LYS A 26 11.80 26.59 8.75
CA LYS A 26 12.29 25.76 7.63
C LYS A 26 11.32 24.66 7.24
N ALA A 27 10.26 24.49 8.02
CA ALA A 27 9.29 23.43 7.83
C ALA A 27 8.43 23.69 6.58
N PRO A 28 8.07 22.64 5.83
CA PRO A 28 7.08 22.78 4.76
C PRO A 28 5.71 23.13 5.36
N GLU A 29 5.02 24.10 4.74
CA GLU A 29 3.71 24.58 5.21
C GLU A 29 2.58 23.55 5.07
N GLY A 30 2.77 22.52 4.25
CA GLY A 30 1.72 21.57 3.87
C GLY A 30 2.22 20.15 3.70
N MET A 31 1.31 19.31 3.21
CA MET A 31 1.61 17.93 2.80
C MET A 31 1.80 17.87 1.30
N TYR A 32 2.93 17.31 0.88
CA TYR A 32 3.33 17.21 -0.51
C TYR A 32 3.62 15.76 -0.88
N ILE A 33 3.36 15.43 -2.14
CA ILE A 33 3.76 14.16 -2.74
C ILE A 33 4.36 14.47 -4.10
N GLY A 34 5.59 14.01 -4.32
CA GLY A 34 6.27 14.15 -5.60
C GLY A 34 5.65 13.27 -6.69
N VAL A 35 6.07 13.52 -7.94
CA VAL A 35 5.68 12.74 -9.11
C VAL A 35 6.88 12.01 -9.70
N GLY A 36 6.63 10.95 -10.48
CA GLY A 36 7.67 10.19 -11.15
C GLY A 36 8.29 9.08 -10.30
N LYS A 37 9.39 8.50 -10.80
CA LYS A 37 10.12 7.45 -10.07
C LYS A 37 10.93 8.07 -8.94
N ASN A 38 11.02 7.36 -7.80
CA ASN A 38 11.73 7.81 -6.59
C ASN A 38 11.21 9.13 -6.02
N TYR A 39 9.90 9.35 -6.07
CA TYR A 39 9.29 10.50 -5.43
C TYR A 39 9.37 10.40 -3.90
N HIS A 40 9.30 11.57 -3.25
CA HIS A 40 9.16 11.68 -1.80
C HIS A 40 7.77 12.18 -1.42
N SER A 41 7.22 11.66 -0.32
CA SER A 41 6.13 12.31 0.39
C SER A 41 6.71 13.11 1.56
N ILE A 42 6.19 14.31 1.79
CA ILE A 42 6.70 15.24 2.78
C ILE A 42 5.52 15.82 3.54
N ARG A 43 5.59 15.80 4.87
CA ARG A 43 4.62 16.50 5.73
C ARG A 43 5.24 16.77 7.10
N THR A 44 4.59 17.62 7.87
CA THR A 44 4.91 17.81 9.29
C THR A 44 3.78 17.32 10.18
N THR A 45 4.12 17.04 11.43
CA THR A 45 3.14 16.81 12.52
C THR A 45 3.63 17.52 13.77
N PRO A 46 2.74 18.09 14.60
CA PRO A 46 3.14 18.67 15.88
C PRO A 46 3.68 17.58 16.81
N THR A 47 4.62 17.96 17.66
CA THR A 47 5.15 17.14 18.75
C THR A 47 4.56 17.58 20.09
N GLU A 48 4.59 16.71 21.10
CA GLU A 48 4.05 17.00 22.43
C GLU A 48 4.73 18.19 23.13
N ASP A 49 6.00 18.46 22.80
CA ASP A 49 6.78 19.59 23.31
C ASP A 49 6.53 20.91 22.54
N GLY A 50 5.52 20.95 21.66
CA GLY A 50 5.13 22.14 20.90
C GLY A 50 5.99 22.43 19.66
N GLY A 51 6.91 21.52 19.31
CA GLY A 51 7.71 21.59 18.09
C GLY A 51 7.03 20.95 16.87
N LEU A 52 7.81 20.78 15.80
CA LEU A 52 7.41 20.08 14.58
C LEU A 52 8.32 18.89 14.30
N LEU A 53 7.71 17.79 13.87
CA LEU A 53 8.38 16.63 13.33
C LEU A 53 8.17 16.59 11.81
N LEU A 54 9.26 16.70 11.04
CA LEU A 54 9.27 16.47 9.62
C LEU A 54 9.21 14.98 9.34
N LEU A 55 8.28 14.57 8.48
CA LEU A 55 8.14 13.21 7.99
C LEU A 55 8.44 13.18 6.49
N ILE A 56 9.40 12.34 6.09
CA ILE A 56 9.74 12.13 4.67
C ILE A 56 9.61 10.64 4.36
N GLY A 57 8.72 10.32 3.42
CA GLY A 57 8.51 8.97 2.93
C GLY A 57 9.05 8.77 1.51
N GLY A 58 9.44 7.55 1.17
CA GLY A 58 9.94 7.20 -0.16
C GLY A 58 10.56 5.81 -0.23
N GLY A 59 11.43 5.61 -1.23
CA GLY A 59 12.17 4.35 -1.41
C GLY A 59 11.28 3.13 -1.65
N GLY A 60 10.13 3.34 -2.31
CA GLY A 60 9.14 2.29 -2.55
C GLY A 60 9.67 1.20 -3.50
N HIS A 61 9.51 -0.07 -3.12
CA HIS A 61 9.87 -1.22 -3.97
C HIS A 61 9.05 -2.45 -3.61
N LYS A 62 9.00 -3.44 -4.51
CA LYS A 62 8.30 -4.69 -4.24
C LYS A 62 9.02 -5.45 -3.13
N VAL A 63 8.25 -6.07 -2.24
CA VAL A 63 8.84 -6.89 -1.16
C VAL A 63 9.61 -8.05 -1.80
N GLY A 64 10.84 -8.26 -1.34
CA GLY A 64 11.74 -9.30 -1.83
C GLY A 64 12.74 -8.86 -2.91
N GLU A 65 12.55 -7.70 -3.56
CA GLU A 65 13.47 -7.24 -4.62
C GLU A 65 14.75 -6.58 -4.09
N LYS A 66 14.68 -5.94 -2.92
CA LYS A 66 15.82 -5.24 -2.31
C LYS A 66 16.29 -5.99 -1.07
N SER A 67 17.55 -6.44 -1.09
CA SER A 67 18.21 -7.09 0.05
C SER A 67 18.79 -6.09 1.05
N LYS A 68 19.25 -4.93 0.57
CA LYS A 68 19.85 -3.86 1.38
C LYS A 68 18.84 -2.75 1.66
N THR A 69 17.91 -3.00 2.56
CA THR A 69 16.84 -2.04 2.88
C THR A 69 17.34 -0.77 3.56
N GLU A 70 18.51 -0.83 4.20
CA GLU A 70 19.15 0.32 4.86
C GLU A 70 19.47 1.45 3.87
N GLU A 71 19.80 1.13 2.62
CA GLU A 71 20.08 2.12 1.57
C GLU A 71 18.87 3.04 1.34
N SER A 72 17.64 2.52 1.51
CA SER A 72 16.42 3.34 1.38
C SER A 72 16.32 4.39 2.48
N TYR A 73 16.72 4.07 3.72
CA TYR A 73 16.78 5.09 4.78
C TYR A 73 17.86 6.11 4.45
N GLN A 74 19.07 5.68 4.10
CA GLN A 74 20.17 6.59 3.79
C GLN A 74 19.86 7.56 2.63
N GLU A 75 19.09 7.13 1.64
CA GLU A 75 18.58 8.01 0.57
C GLU A 75 17.66 9.09 1.13
N LEU A 76 16.71 8.74 2.00
CA LEU A 76 15.82 9.69 2.66
C LEU A 76 16.60 10.67 3.56
N GLU A 77 17.63 10.20 4.24
CA GLU A 77 18.46 11.05 5.11
C GLU A 77 19.26 12.06 4.30
N ARG A 78 19.87 11.64 3.19
CA ARG A 78 20.52 12.57 2.25
C ARG A 78 19.55 13.58 1.70
N TYR A 79 18.32 13.18 1.40
CA TYR A 79 17.26 14.07 0.93
C TYR A 79 16.88 15.09 2.02
N ALA A 80 16.67 14.64 3.26
CA ALA A 80 16.36 15.48 4.42
C ALA A 80 17.46 16.52 4.68
N HIS A 81 18.72 16.09 4.68
CA HIS A 81 19.87 16.96 4.86
C HIS A 81 19.95 18.02 3.76
N SER A 82 19.89 17.60 2.49
CA SER A 82 20.06 18.51 1.35
C SER A 82 18.93 19.52 1.17
N HIS A 83 17.69 19.19 1.54
CA HIS A 83 16.53 20.07 1.31
C HIS A 83 16.09 20.83 2.56
N PHE A 84 16.34 20.30 3.76
CA PHE A 84 15.85 20.86 5.01
C PHE A 84 16.96 21.14 6.04
N GLY A 85 18.22 20.77 5.75
CA GLY A 85 19.34 20.96 6.67
C GLY A 85 19.20 20.13 7.96
N VAL A 86 18.56 18.97 7.87
CA VAL A 86 18.31 18.08 9.01
C VAL A 86 19.39 17.00 9.06
N ASP A 87 20.17 16.97 10.14
CA ASP A 87 21.27 16.01 10.34
C ASP A 87 20.91 14.83 11.24
N LYS A 88 19.99 15.06 12.19
CA LYS A 88 19.60 14.06 13.17
C LYS A 88 18.23 13.49 12.82
N ILE A 89 18.18 12.17 12.62
CA ILE A 89 16.94 11.43 12.42
C ILE A 89 16.54 10.79 13.74
N ASP A 90 15.36 11.14 14.22
CA ASP A 90 14.82 10.63 15.49
C ASP A 90 14.05 9.32 15.31
N TYR A 91 13.46 9.10 14.12
CA TYR A 91 12.62 7.95 13.83
C TYR A 91 12.87 7.38 12.44
N ARG A 92 12.81 6.05 12.33
CA ARG A 92 12.81 5.32 11.07
C ARG A 92 11.79 4.20 11.14
N TRP A 93 10.98 4.04 10.10
CA TRP A 93 10.11 2.88 9.98
C TRP A 93 9.83 2.54 8.51
N SER A 94 9.34 1.32 8.30
CA SER A 94 8.88 0.86 6.99
C SER A 94 7.45 0.38 7.10
N SER A 95 6.69 0.55 6.03
CA SER A 95 5.34 0.03 5.88
C SER A 95 5.29 -0.96 4.72
N GLN A 96 4.29 -1.82 4.75
CA GLN A 96 3.95 -2.68 3.63
C GLN A 96 2.46 -2.55 3.32
N ASP A 97 2.12 -2.45 2.04
CA ASP A 97 0.74 -2.50 1.57
C ASP A 97 0.64 -3.41 0.35
N TYR A 98 -0.55 -3.93 0.08
CA TYR A 98 -0.84 -4.61 -1.16
C TYR A 98 -1.26 -3.59 -2.22
N GLU A 99 -0.57 -3.63 -3.35
CA GLU A 99 -0.86 -2.82 -4.51
C GLU A 99 -1.54 -3.69 -5.58
N SER A 100 -2.70 -3.27 -6.07
CA SER A 100 -3.36 -3.94 -7.17
C SER A 100 -2.70 -3.55 -8.50
N PHE A 101 -2.73 -4.45 -9.48
CA PHE A 101 -2.13 -4.18 -10.80
C PHE A 101 -2.79 -2.99 -11.53
N ASP A 102 -4.09 -2.78 -11.32
CA ASP A 102 -4.85 -1.66 -11.87
C ASP A 102 -4.91 -0.43 -10.94
N LYS A 103 -4.22 -0.47 -9.78
CA LYS A 103 -4.17 0.57 -8.73
C LYS A 103 -5.51 0.89 -8.05
N LEU A 104 -6.59 0.20 -8.43
CA LEU A 104 -7.91 0.31 -7.80
C LEU A 104 -8.04 -0.76 -6.71
N PRO A 105 -8.59 -0.45 -5.53
CA PRO A 105 -8.83 -1.45 -4.51
C PRO A 105 -9.88 -2.47 -4.96
N TYR A 106 -9.79 -3.69 -4.44
CA TYR A 106 -10.80 -4.73 -4.57
C TYR A 106 -11.71 -4.70 -3.35
N ILE A 107 -12.97 -4.32 -3.54
CA ILE A 107 -13.96 -4.10 -2.49
C ILE A 107 -15.25 -4.83 -2.87
N GLY A 108 -15.66 -5.81 -2.07
CA GLY A 108 -16.87 -6.59 -2.37
C GLY A 108 -16.84 -7.98 -1.76
N LYS A 109 -17.54 -8.94 -2.38
CA LYS A 109 -17.61 -10.34 -1.92
C LYS A 109 -16.26 -11.03 -2.02
N LEU A 110 -15.96 -11.93 -1.10
CA LEU A 110 -14.71 -12.68 -1.13
C LEU A 110 -14.65 -13.64 -2.34
N THR A 111 -15.76 -14.30 -2.66
CA THR A 111 -15.90 -15.23 -3.79
C THR A 111 -17.31 -15.13 -4.40
N PRO A 112 -17.53 -15.56 -5.65
CA PRO A 112 -18.87 -15.55 -6.26
C PRO A 112 -19.89 -16.42 -5.51
N ALA A 113 -19.42 -17.45 -4.80
CA ALA A 113 -20.25 -18.41 -4.07
C ALA A 113 -20.51 -18.02 -2.61
N ASN A 114 -20.01 -16.88 -2.14
CA ASN A 114 -20.13 -16.46 -0.75
C ASN A 114 -20.73 -15.06 -0.62
N ASP A 115 -21.95 -15.00 -0.07
CA ASP A 115 -22.70 -13.76 0.11
C ASP A 115 -22.53 -13.12 1.50
N ARG A 116 -21.73 -13.74 2.38
CA ARG A 116 -21.60 -13.35 3.79
C ARG A 116 -20.20 -12.90 4.18
N ILE A 117 -19.21 -13.10 3.31
CA ILE A 117 -17.83 -12.70 3.56
C ILE A 117 -17.44 -11.68 2.52
N TYR A 118 -16.99 -10.52 3.01
CA TYR A 118 -16.55 -9.40 2.22
C TYR A 118 -15.05 -9.16 2.40
N VAL A 119 -14.46 -8.47 1.43
CA VAL A 119 -13.04 -8.13 1.40
C VAL A 119 -12.87 -6.70 0.92
N ALA A 120 -11.88 -6.01 1.48
CA ALA A 120 -11.36 -4.75 0.98
C ALA A 120 -9.83 -4.82 1.02
N THR A 121 -9.18 -4.79 -0.14
CA THR A 121 -7.72 -4.93 -0.25
C THR A 121 -7.18 -4.23 -1.49
N GLY A 122 -5.85 -4.22 -1.70
CA GLY A 122 -5.24 -3.60 -2.87
C GLY A 122 -5.26 -2.06 -2.82
N PHE A 123 -5.19 -1.48 -1.63
CA PHE A 123 -5.34 -0.03 -1.45
C PHE A 123 -4.19 0.78 -2.08
N SER A 124 -3.07 0.15 -2.42
CA SER A 124 -2.01 0.77 -3.22
C SER A 124 -1.41 2.01 -2.55
N LEU A 125 -1.14 1.92 -1.24
CA LEU A 125 -0.60 2.95 -0.35
C LEU A 125 -1.57 4.10 0.01
N TRP A 126 -2.84 3.97 -0.36
CA TRP A 126 -3.89 4.97 -0.08
C TRP A 126 -4.95 4.46 0.91
N GLY A 127 -4.56 3.58 1.83
CA GLY A 127 -5.48 2.91 2.76
C GLY A 127 -6.29 3.87 3.64
N MET A 128 -5.73 5.00 4.06
CA MET A 128 -6.48 5.98 4.87
C MET A 128 -7.67 6.59 4.12
N SER A 129 -7.49 6.96 2.85
CA SER A 129 -8.56 7.55 2.03
C SER A 129 -9.50 6.48 1.47
N LYS A 130 -8.93 5.41 0.89
CA LYS A 130 -9.71 4.34 0.25
C LYS A 130 -10.41 3.44 1.28
N GLY A 131 -9.94 3.40 2.53
CA GLY A 131 -10.58 2.66 3.62
C GLY A 131 -11.97 3.20 3.97
N THR A 132 -12.13 4.52 4.02
CA THR A 132 -13.45 5.15 4.22
C THR A 132 -14.40 4.80 3.08
N MET A 133 -13.95 4.96 1.84
CA MET A 133 -14.72 4.58 0.65
C MET A 133 -15.11 3.09 0.68
N ALA A 134 -14.19 2.21 1.07
CA ALA A 134 -14.48 0.79 1.21
C ALA A 134 -15.53 0.51 2.30
N GLY A 135 -15.45 1.19 3.44
CA GLY A 135 -16.47 1.10 4.49
C GLY A 135 -17.86 1.48 4.00
N MET A 136 -17.97 2.55 3.20
CA MET A 136 -19.24 2.98 2.60
C MET A 136 -19.80 1.93 1.64
N ILE A 137 -18.98 1.45 0.70
CA ILE A 137 -19.38 0.42 -0.28
C ILE A 137 -19.80 -0.86 0.43
N LEU A 138 -19.00 -1.35 1.37
CA LEU A 138 -19.30 -2.59 2.10
C LEU A 138 -20.56 -2.46 2.96
N SER A 139 -20.79 -1.31 3.60
CA SER A 139 -22.00 -1.04 4.36
C SER A 139 -23.26 -1.14 3.50
N ASP A 140 -23.24 -0.56 2.29
CA ASP A 140 -24.36 -0.64 1.36
C ASP A 140 -24.57 -2.06 0.83
N LEU A 141 -23.49 -2.77 0.46
CA LEU A 141 -23.56 -4.16 0.00
C LEU A 141 -24.17 -5.09 1.07
N VAL A 142 -23.75 -4.95 2.33
CA VAL A 142 -24.31 -5.74 3.45
C VAL A 142 -25.80 -5.47 3.66
N GLN A 143 -26.24 -4.23 3.43
CA GLN A 143 -27.64 -3.83 3.53
C GLN A 143 -28.45 -4.06 2.24
N SER A 144 -27.84 -4.65 1.20
CA SER A 144 -28.45 -4.81 -0.13
C SER A 144 -28.94 -3.48 -0.73
N LYS A 145 -28.24 -2.39 -0.44
CA LYS A 145 -28.49 -1.06 -1.03
C LYS A 145 -27.65 -0.87 -2.29
N PRO A 146 -28.19 -0.22 -3.34
CA PRO A 146 -27.40 0.12 -4.51
C PRO A 146 -26.33 1.14 -4.12
N ASN A 147 -25.10 0.96 -4.62
CA ASN A 147 -24.01 1.91 -4.45
C ASN A 147 -23.39 2.24 -5.83
N PRO A 148 -23.27 3.52 -6.20
CA PRO A 148 -22.82 3.92 -7.54
C PRO A 148 -21.37 3.57 -7.85
N TRP A 149 -20.57 3.19 -6.84
CA TRP A 149 -19.16 2.84 -7.00
C TRP A 149 -18.88 1.34 -6.86
N ALA A 150 -19.88 0.53 -6.46
CA ALA A 150 -19.69 -0.89 -6.19
C ALA A 150 -19.11 -1.64 -7.40
N ASP A 151 -19.66 -1.40 -8.59
CA ASP A 151 -19.25 -2.11 -9.81
C ASP A 151 -17.79 -1.79 -10.20
N LEU A 152 -17.37 -0.53 -10.05
CA LEU A 152 -16.00 -0.11 -10.37
C LEU A 152 -14.96 -0.79 -9.46
N TYR A 153 -15.29 -0.94 -8.18
CA TYR A 153 -14.39 -1.49 -7.18
C TYR A 153 -14.62 -2.97 -6.90
N ASP A 154 -15.53 -3.64 -7.61
CA ASP A 154 -15.90 -5.03 -7.36
C ASP A 154 -14.64 -5.89 -7.21
N SER A 155 -14.58 -6.61 -6.08
CA SER A 155 -13.50 -7.52 -5.76
C SER A 155 -13.40 -8.70 -6.73
N LEU A 156 -14.51 -9.03 -7.39
CA LEU A 156 -14.60 -10.10 -8.38
C LEU A 156 -14.34 -9.62 -9.81
N ARG A 157 -14.11 -8.31 -10.03
CA ARG A 157 -13.84 -7.78 -11.37
C ARG A 157 -12.68 -8.51 -12.04
N ALA A 158 -12.79 -8.66 -13.35
CA ALA A 158 -11.68 -9.09 -14.18
C ALA A 158 -10.62 -7.97 -14.17
N THR A 159 -9.40 -8.30 -13.77
CA THR A 159 -8.28 -7.37 -13.87
C THR A 159 -7.75 -7.46 -15.30
N PRO A 160 -7.86 -6.40 -16.15
CA PRO A 160 -7.54 -6.50 -17.57
C PRO A 160 -6.06 -6.73 -17.90
N PHE A 161 -5.20 -6.87 -16.89
CA PHE A 161 -3.75 -6.89 -17.04
C PHE A 161 -3.15 -8.08 -16.29
N VAL A 162 -3.29 -9.27 -16.86
CA VAL A 162 -2.29 -10.31 -16.65
C VAL A 162 -1.09 -9.91 -17.52
N THR A 163 -0.25 -9.01 -17.01
CA THR A 163 1.01 -8.70 -17.69
C THR A 163 1.97 -9.88 -17.49
N THR A 164 2.98 -9.99 -18.36
CA THR A 164 4.08 -10.94 -18.19
C THR A 164 4.76 -10.77 -16.82
N GLU A 165 4.72 -9.56 -16.27
CA GLU A 165 5.18 -9.20 -14.93
C GLU A 165 4.26 -9.75 -13.83
N SER A 166 2.93 -9.71 -13.99
CA SER A 166 1.98 -10.40 -13.09
C SER A 166 2.18 -11.91 -13.05
N ILE A 167 2.52 -12.53 -14.20
CA ILE A 167 2.87 -13.95 -14.27
C ILE A 167 4.19 -14.19 -13.52
N LYS A 168 5.27 -13.51 -13.91
CA LYS A 168 6.60 -13.64 -13.27
C LYS A 168 6.56 -13.43 -11.76
N ASN A 169 5.80 -12.43 -11.30
CA ASN A 169 5.68 -12.07 -9.90
C ASN A 169 4.91 -13.10 -9.06
N ASN A 170 4.09 -13.94 -9.70
CA ASN A 170 3.23 -14.94 -9.05
C ASN A 170 3.59 -16.39 -9.37
N LEU A 171 4.59 -16.65 -10.23
CA LEU A 171 5.04 -18.00 -10.59
C LEU A 171 5.46 -18.82 -9.35
N ASP A 172 6.10 -18.17 -8.37
CA ASP A 172 6.55 -18.83 -7.14
C ASP A 172 5.38 -19.20 -6.21
N VAL A 173 4.27 -18.48 -6.28
CA VAL A 173 3.08 -18.72 -5.44
C VAL A 173 2.25 -19.89 -5.96
N GLY A 174 2.15 -20.06 -7.29
CA GLY A 174 1.43 -21.18 -7.92
C GLY A 174 2.09 -22.54 -7.66
N MET A 175 3.42 -22.59 -7.61
CA MET A 175 4.20 -23.81 -7.35
C MET A 175 3.99 -24.37 -5.93
N LEU A 176 3.64 -23.53 -4.96
CA LEU A 176 3.37 -23.97 -3.58
C LEU A 176 1.93 -24.46 -3.35
N ILE A 177 0.96 -24.03 -4.18
CA ILE A 177 -0.47 -24.32 -4.00
C ILE A 177 -0.89 -25.59 -4.76
N ILE A 178 -0.26 -25.90 -5.90
CA ILE A 178 -0.57 -27.11 -6.69
C ILE A 178 -0.36 -28.44 -5.91
N PRO A 179 0.66 -28.59 -5.04
CA PRO A 179 0.81 -29.81 -4.24
C PRO A 179 -0.21 -29.92 -3.09
N THR A 180 -0.67 -28.80 -2.52
CA THR A 180 -1.52 -28.81 -1.32
C THR A 180 -2.98 -29.15 -1.60
N LEU A 181 -3.46 -28.95 -2.84
CA LEU A 181 -4.80 -29.34 -3.25
C LEU A 181 -4.95 -30.83 -3.57
N ARG A 182 -3.84 -31.55 -3.83
CA ARG A 182 -3.86 -33.01 -4.06
C ARG A 182 -3.86 -33.84 -2.79
N SER A 183 -3.52 -33.30 -1.61
CA SER A 183 -3.44 -34.07 -0.36
C SER A 183 -4.67 -33.95 0.55
N ARG A 184 -5.74 -33.25 0.14
CA ARG A 184 -6.99 -33.12 0.92
C ARG A 184 -8.27 -33.58 0.19
N ILE A 185 -8.14 -34.33 -0.90
CA ILE A 185 -9.27 -34.99 -1.59
C ILE A 185 -8.95 -36.48 -1.81
N LEU A 186 -8.39 -37.13 -0.80
CA LEU A 186 -8.49 -38.57 -0.56
C LEU A 186 -8.65 -38.80 0.95
#